data_AF-A0A5E4KK53-F1
#
_entry.id   AF-A0A5E4KK53-F1
#
_cell.length_a   1.000
_cell.length_b   1.000
_cell.length_c   1.000
_cell.angle_alpha   90.00
_cell.angle_beta   90.00
_cell.angle_gamma   90.00
#
_symmetry.space_group_name_H-M   'P 1'
#
loop_
_entity.id
_entity.type
_entity.pdbx_description
1 polymer ?
#
loop_
_entity_poly.entity_id
_entity_poly.type
_entity_poly.pdbx_seq_one_letter_code
_entity_poly.pdbx_strand_id
1 'polypeptide(L)'
;MAKDGLLPAKFSSVHPRFKTPYITTILTGTIAMIVAGLFPIDTLGALVSIGTLLAFAIVCLSVLVLRRTQPMLPRPFKTPFVPWVPVLGALFSFAQMIALPLDTWLRLLIWMAIGLVIYFSYSRRHSRVRTISNR
;
A
#
# COMPACT_ATOMS: atom_id res chain seq x y z
N MET A 1 -8.91 -1.38 -4.98
CA MET A 1 -8.22 -0.62 -6.05
C MET A 1 -8.92 -0.69 -7.40
N ALA A 2 -9.01 -1.85 -8.08
CA ALA A 2 -9.66 -1.94 -9.39
C ALA A 2 -11.17 -1.59 -9.34
N LYS A 3 -11.88 -2.03 -8.29
CA LYS A 3 -13.30 -1.65 -8.05
C LYS A 3 -13.49 -0.15 -7.78
N ASP A 4 -12.48 0.51 -7.24
CA ASP A 4 -12.49 1.94 -6.90
C ASP A 4 -12.16 2.83 -8.12
N GLY A 5 -11.87 2.21 -9.28
CA GLY A 5 -11.50 2.90 -10.53
C GLY A 5 -10.02 3.26 -10.63
N LEU A 6 -9.19 2.85 -9.66
CA LEU A 6 -7.75 3.16 -9.65
C LEU A 6 -6.92 2.29 -10.62
N LEU A 7 -7.49 1.17 -11.07
CA LEU A 7 -6.90 0.25 -12.05
C LEU A 7 -7.95 -0.12 -13.12
N PRO A 8 -7.53 -0.59 -14.31
CA PRO A 8 -8.46 -1.06 -15.35
C PRO A 8 -9.48 -2.08 -14.83
N ALA A 9 -10.75 -1.92 -15.21
CA ALA A 9 -11.86 -2.72 -14.70
C ALA A 9 -11.70 -4.23 -14.95
N LYS A 10 -10.95 -4.62 -15.99
CA LYS A 10 -10.63 -6.02 -16.31
C LYS A 10 -9.87 -6.74 -15.18
N PHE A 11 -9.15 -6.01 -14.33
CA PHE A 11 -8.49 -6.58 -13.14
C PHE A 11 -9.46 -6.93 -12.00
N SER A 12 -10.73 -6.55 -12.11
CA SER A 12 -11.77 -6.92 -11.14
C SER A 12 -12.61 -8.15 -11.57
N SER A 13 -12.32 -8.71 -12.75
CA SER A 13 -13.03 -9.87 -13.28
C SER A 13 -12.75 -11.11 -12.43
N VAL A 14 -13.80 -11.62 -11.80
CA VAL A 14 -13.77 -12.83 -10.97
C VAL A 14 -14.19 -14.05 -11.78
N HIS A 15 -13.57 -15.19 -11.48
CA HIS A 15 -13.92 -16.47 -12.11
C HIS A 15 -15.36 -16.87 -11.74
N PRO A 16 -16.21 -17.29 -12.69
CA PRO A 16 -17.63 -17.55 -12.44
C PRO A 16 -17.88 -18.67 -11.41
N ARG A 17 -17.05 -19.74 -11.43
CA ARG A 17 -17.13 -20.87 -10.48
C ARG A 17 -16.42 -20.61 -9.13
N PHE A 18 -15.15 -20.20 -9.16
CA PHE A 18 -14.31 -20.06 -7.94
C PHE A 18 -14.38 -18.67 -7.28
N LYS A 19 -15.00 -17.69 -7.93
CA LYS A 19 -15.12 -16.29 -7.45
C LYS A 19 -13.77 -15.62 -7.13
N THR A 20 -12.67 -16.12 -7.69
CA THR A 20 -11.32 -15.59 -7.52
C THR A 20 -10.92 -14.69 -8.69
N PRO A 21 -10.10 -13.65 -8.48
CA PRO A 21 -9.64 -12.76 -9.54
C PRO A 21 -8.46 -13.41 -10.31
N TYR A 22 -8.76 -14.42 -11.11
CA TYR A 22 -7.76 -15.30 -11.75
C TYR A 22 -6.78 -14.55 -12.67
N ILE A 23 -7.25 -13.51 -13.39
CA ILE A 23 -6.40 -12.72 -14.29
C ILE A 23 -5.30 -12.00 -13.50
N THR A 24 -5.65 -11.36 -12.39
CA THR A 24 -4.66 -10.67 -11.54
C THR A 24 -3.70 -11.68 -10.93
N THR A 25 -4.21 -12.81 -10.42
CA THR A 25 -3.37 -13.81 -9.76
C THR A 25 -2.33 -14.40 -10.70
N ILE A 26 -2.74 -14.78 -11.92
CA ILE A 26 -1.82 -15.31 -12.93
C ILE A 26 -0.80 -14.25 -13.32
N LEU A 27 -1.25 -13.02 -13.63
CA LEU A 27 -0.34 -11.95 -14.04
C LEU A 27 0.69 -11.62 -12.95
N THR A 28 0.25 -11.37 -11.71
CA THR A 28 1.16 -11.04 -10.60
C THR A 28 2.06 -12.22 -10.25
N GLY A 29 1.53 -13.45 -10.30
CA GLY A 29 2.29 -14.66 -10.03
C GLY A 29 3.38 -14.91 -11.06
N THR A 30 3.09 -14.75 -12.35
CA THR A 30 4.08 -14.88 -13.44
C THR A 30 5.17 -13.82 -13.31
N ILE A 31 4.82 -12.56 -13.05
CA ILE A 31 5.80 -11.49 -12.84
C ILE A 31 6.67 -11.80 -11.61
N ALA A 32 6.06 -12.22 -10.50
CA ALA A 32 6.78 -12.57 -9.28
C ALA A 32 7.74 -13.75 -9.50
N MET A 33 7.33 -14.79 -10.23
CA MET A 33 8.21 -15.92 -10.57
C MET A 33 9.43 -15.48 -11.36
N ILE A 34 9.24 -14.64 -12.38
CA ILE A 34 10.35 -14.12 -13.20
C ILE A 34 11.30 -13.29 -12.34
N VAL A 35 10.77 -12.36 -11.54
CA VAL A 35 11.59 -11.50 -10.67
C VAL A 35 12.33 -12.31 -9.61
N ALA A 36 11.68 -13.29 -8.98
CA ALA A 36 12.31 -14.16 -7.99
C ALA A 36 13.42 -15.06 -8.59
N GLY A 37 13.29 -15.46 -9.86
CA GLY A 37 14.31 -16.25 -10.55
C GLY A 37 15.53 -15.43 -11.03
N LEU A 38 15.37 -14.12 -11.22
CA LEU A 38 16.41 -13.25 -11.78
C LEU A 38 17.16 -12.40 -10.74
N PHE A 39 16.57 -12.15 -9.58
CA PHE A 39 17.12 -11.25 -8.57
C PHE A 39 17.47 -11.97 -7.26
N PRO A 40 18.58 -11.60 -6.60
CA PRO A 40 18.96 -12.20 -5.33
C PRO A 40 17.98 -11.83 -4.21
N ILE A 41 17.76 -12.78 -3.30
CA ILE A 41 16.77 -12.67 -2.22
C ILE A 41 17.04 -11.48 -1.29
N ASP A 42 18.30 -11.12 -1.07
CA ASP A 42 18.66 -9.98 -0.20
C ASP A 42 18.16 -8.65 -0.76
N THR A 43 18.26 -8.47 -2.08
CA THR A 43 17.76 -7.25 -2.75
C THR A 43 16.23 -7.21 -2.74
N LEU A 44 15.58 -8.36 -3.00
CA LEU A 44 14.13 -8.47 -2.94
C LEU A 44 13.61 -8.24 -1.52
N GLY A 45 14.29 -8.79 -0.52
CA GLY A 45 13.99 -8.62 0.90
C GLY A 45 14.09 -7.17 1.33
N ALA A 46 15.14 -6.46 0.92
CA ALA A 46 15.29 -5.02 1.20
C ALA A 46 14.16 -4.20 0.57
N LEU A 47 13.79 -4.49 -0.69
CA LEU A 47 12.71 -3.80 -1.41
C LEU A 47 11.33 -4.02 -0.79
N VAL A 48 11.04 -5.26 -0.38
CA VAL A 48 9.77 -5.55 0.31
C VAL A 48 9.77 -4.90 1.70
N SER A 49 10.87 -5.00 2.44
CA SER A 49 10.98 -4.46 3.81
C SER A 49 10.83 -2.95 3.86
N ILE A 50 11.47 -2.18 2.96
CA ILE A 50 11.31 -0.72 2.96
C ILE A 50 9.84 -0.32 2.71
N GLY A 51 9.14 -1.05 1.84
CA GLY A 51 7.75 -0.80 1.50
C GLY A 51 6.80 -1.12 2.66
N THR A 52 7.01 -2.24 3.35
CA THR A 52 6.20 -2.63 4.51
C THR A 52 6.44 -1.68 5.69
N LEU A 53 7.69 -1.29 5.95
CA LEU A 53 8.02 -0.32 7.00
C LEU A 53 7.39 1.04 6.73
N LEU A 54 7.42 1.52 5.47
CA LEU A 54 6.74 2.74 5.08
C LEU A 54 5.22 2.64 5.32
N ALA A 55 4.60 1.52 4.92
CA ALA A 55 3.18 1.29 5.15
C ALA A 55 2.83 1.29 6.66
N PHE A 56 3.65 0.64 7.49
CA PHE A 56 3.46 0.66 8.95
C PHE A 56 3.61 2.06 9.54
N ALA A 57 4.62 2.81 9.12
CA ALA A 57 4.78 4.20 9.54
C ALA A 57 3.53 5.05 9.19
N ILE A 58 3.03 4.93 7.95
CA ILE A 58 1.82 5.62 7.51
C ILE A 58 0.59 5.20 8.33
N VAL A 59 0.42 3.90 8.61
CA VAL A 59 -0.71 3.40 9.42
C VAL A 59 -0.65 3.92 10.86
N CYS A 60 0.53 3.89 11.49
CA CYS A 60 0.74 4.45 12.82
C CYS A 60 0.38 5.93 12.89
N LEU A 61 0.82 6.73 11.91
CA LEU A 61 0.45 8.14 11.80
C LEU A 61 -1.04 8.33 11.51
N SER A 62 -1.62 7.49 10.65
CA SER A 62 -3.04 7.54 10.29
C SER A 62 -3.96 7.32 11.50
N VAL A 63 -3.56 6.48 12.47
CA VAL A 63 -4.31 6.31 13.73
C VAL A 63 -4.40 7.61 14.52
N LEU A 64 -3.33 8.42 14.53
CA LEU A 64 -3.33 9.74 15.20
C LEU A 64 -4.25 10.73 14.47
N VAL A 65 -4.16 10.75 13.13
CA VAL A 65 -5.02 11.61 12.29
C VAL A 65 -6.49 11.24 12.47
N LEU A 66 -6.85 9.96 12.38
CA LEU A 66 -8.24 9.48 12.52
C LEU A 66 -8.83 9.78 13.89
N ARG A 67 -8.01 9.89 14.94
CA ARG A 67 -8.45 10.31 16.28
C ARG A 67 -8.82 11.78 16.36
N ARG A 68 -8.19 12.63 15.53
CA ARG A 68 -8.50 14.06 15.45
C ARG A 68 -9.63 14.34 14.47
N THR A 69 -9.67 13.66 13.33
CA THR A 69 -10.66 13.95 12.27
C THR A 69 -12.02 13.29 12.51
N GLN A 70 -12.06 12.08 13.09
CA GLN A 70 -13.31 11.33 13.30
C GLN A 70 -13.40 10.75 14.71
N PRO A 71 -13.59 11.60 15.74
CA PRO A 71 -13.59 11.18 17.13
C PRO A 71 -14.81 10.33 17.52
N MET A 72 -15.97 10.54 16.87
CA MET A 72 -17.24 9.89 17.23
C MET A 72 -17.45 8.49 16.64
N LEU A 73 -16.51 7.98 15.84
CA LEU A 73 -16.62 6.63 15.27
C LEU A 73 -16.65 5.55 16.37
N PRO A 74 -17.55 4.55 16.29
CA PRO A 74 -17.54 3.40 17.19
C PRO A 74 -16.26 2.57 16.94
N ARG A 75 -15.50 2.31 18.02
CA ARG A 75 -14.21 1.61 17.97
C ARG A 75 -14.26 0.39 18.90
N PRO A 76 -14.57 -0.81 18.38
CA PRO A 76 -14.60 -2.04 19.17
C PRO A 76 -13.26 -2.34 19.85
N PHE A 77 -12.16 -1.99 19.19
CA PHE A 77 -10.81 -2.02 19.74
C PHE A 77 -10.18 -0.62 19.73
N LYS A 78 -9.53 -0.24 20.84
CA LYS A 78 -8.78 1.01 20.96
C LYS A 78 -7.36 0.66 21.35
N THR A 79 -6.39 1.16 20.59
CA THR A 79 -4.97 1.04 20.94
C THR A 79 -4.74 1.66 22.33
N PRO A 80 -4.09 0.94 23.27
CA PRO A 80 -3.78 1.48 24.59
C PRO A 80 -2.74 2.62 24.47
N PHE A 81 -2.68 3.49 25.48
CA PHE A 81 -1.67 4.56 25.60
C PHE A 81 -1.47 5.44 24.35
N VAL A 82 -2.55 5.89 23.73
CA VAL A 82 -2.47 6.90 22.66
C VAL A 82 -2.18 8.27 23.28
N PRO A 83 -1.27 9.07 22.70
CA PRO A 83 -0.64 8.91 21.38
C PRO A 83 0.70 8.15 21.35
N TRP A 84 1.22 7.73 22.49
CA TRP A 84 2.56 7.15 22.62
C TRP A 84 2.79 5.89 21.80
N VAL A 85 1.88 4.92 21.87
CA VAL A 85 2.05 3.64 21.15
C VAL A 85 2.14 3.84 19.63
N PRO A 86 1.21 4.57 18.97
CA PRO A 86 1.35 4.88 17.54
C PRO A 86 2.63 5.67 17.20
N VAL A 87 3.02 6.64 18.04
CA VAL A 87 4.24 7.43 17.80
C VAL A 87 5.48 6.56 17.88
N LEU A 88 5.61 5.72 18.90
CA LEU A 88 6.73 4.79 19.03
C LEU A 88 6.77 3.80 17.86
N GLY A 89 5.63 3.24 17.45
CA GLY A 89 5.57 2.35 16.28
C GLY A 89 6.04 3.02 14.99
N ALA A 90 5.65 4.28 14.76
CA ALA A 90 6.15 5.06 13.64
C ALA A 90 7.66 5.30 13.75
N LEU A 91 8.15 5.70 14.94
CA LEU A 91 9.57 5.94 15.18
C LEU A 91 10.43 4.69 14.94
N PHE A 92 10.03 3.52 15.44
CA PHE A 92 10.72 2.25 15.18
C PHE A 92 10.72 1.91 13.69
N SER A 93 9.60 2.10 13.01
CA SER A 93 9.50 1.85 11.57
C SER A 93 10.45 2.75 10.79
N PHE A 94 10.49 4.06 11.10
CA PHE A 94 11.42 5.00 10.47
C PHE A 94 12.88 4.71 10.81
N ALA A 95 13.18 4.36 12.06
CA ALA A 95 14.53 3.98 12.47
C ALA A 95 15.04 2.77 11.69
N GLN A 96 14.21 1.73 11.52
CA GLN A 96 14.56 0.60 10.67
C GLN A 96 14.71 1.00 9.21
N MET A 97 13.88 1.89 8.68
CA MET A 97 14.05 2.38 7.30
C MET A 97 15.38 3.09 7.08
N ILE A 98 15.87 3.87 8.05
CA ILE A 98 17.16 4.56 7.98
C ILE A 98 18.34 3.56 7.96
N ALA A 99 18.18 2.40 8.60
CA ALA A 99 19.19 1.34 8.60
C ALA A 99 19.32 0.61 7.25
N LEU A 100 18.39 0.81 6.30
CA LEU A 100 18.49 0.20 4.98
C LEU A 100 19.41 1.01 4.03
N PRO A 101 20.10 0.34 3.09
CA PRO A 101 20.98 1.01 2.13
C PRO A 101 20.26 2.10 1.30
N LEU A 102 21.00 3.16 0.95
CA LEU A 102 20.49 4.28 0.15
C LEU A 102 19.97 3.85 -1.23
N ASP A 103 20.50 2.77 -1.81
CA ASP A 103 19.99 2.19 -3.05
C ASP A 103 18.51 1.78 -2.93
N THR A 104 18.09 1.30 -1.76
CA THR A 104 16.71 0.88 -1.49
C THR A 104 15.78 2.09 -1.45
N TRP A 105 16.25 3.20 -0.88
CA TRP A 105 15.52 4.47 -0.86
C TRP A 105 15.32 5.05 -2.25
N LEU A 106 16.36 5.01 -3.09
CA LEU A 106 16.26 5.49 -4.47
C LEU A 106 15.24 4.67 -5.27
N ARG A 107 15.28 3.34 -5.15
CA ARG A 107 14.31 2.43 -5.79
C ARG A 107 12.88 2.70 -5.32
N LEU A 108 12.69 2.94 -4.02
CA LEU A 108 11.39 3.32 -3.46
C LEU A 108 10.88 4.64 -4.05
N LEU A 109 11.73 5.67 -4.11
CA LEU A 109 11.35 6.98 -4.66
C LEU A 109 10.99 6.89 -6.15
N ILE A 110 11.75 6.13 -6.94
CA ILE A 110 11.44 5.87 -8.35
C ILE A 110 10.08 5.17 -8.47
N TRP A 111 9.83 4.14 -7.65
CA TRP A 111 8.56 3.42 -7.67
C TRP A 111 7.38 4.31 -7.27
N MET A 112 7.57 5.19 -6.27
CA MET A 112 6.57 6.20 -5.89
C MET A 112 6.31 7.20 -7.00
N ALA A 113 7.35 7.66 -7.70
CA ALA A 113 7.20 8.55 -8.85
C ALA A 113 6.39 7.88 -9.98
N ILE A 114 6.69 6.62 -10.30
CA ILE A 114 5.92 5.83 -11.28
C ILE A 114 4.45 5.72 -10.84
N GLY A 115 4.20 5.39 -9.57
CA GLY A 115 2.86 5.32 -9.00
C GLY A 115 2.09 6.63 -9.12
N LEU A 116 2.75 7.77 -8.85
CA LEU A 116 2.17 9.10 -9.01
C LEU A 116 1.85 9.41 -10.48
N VAL A 117 2.75 9.09 -11.42
CA VAL A 117 2.50 9.29 -12.86
C VAL A 117 1.28 8.49 -13.32
N ILE A 118 1.18 7.21 -12.93
CA ILE A 118 0.02 6.37 -13.23
C ILE A 118 -1.25 6.95 -12.59
N TYR A 119 -1.14 7.43 -11.34
CA TYR A 119 -2.26 8.03 -10.64
C TYR A 119 -2.79 9.29 -11.35
N PHE A 120 -1.91 10.24 -11.71
CA PHE A 120 -2.30 11.48 -12.37
C PHE A 120 -2.77 11.29 -13.82
N SER A 121 -2.18 10.34 -14.56
CA SER A 121 -2.55 10.05 -15.94
C SER A 121 -3.87 9.28 -16.05
N TYR A 122 -4.01 8.18 -15.31
CA TYR A 122 -5.14 7.25 -15.43
C TYR A 122 -6.16 7.40 -14.29
N SER A 123 -5.70 7.28 -13.02
CA SER A 123 -6.62 7.23 -11.87
C SER A 123 -7.41 8.52 -11.70
N ARG A 124 -6.83 9.71 -11.91
CA ARG A 124 -7.57 10.98 -11.74
C ARG A 124 -8.80 11.09 -12.64
N ARG A 125 -8.76 10.50 -13.84
CA ARG A 125 -9.87 10.52 -14.81
C ARG A 125 -10.90 9.41 -14.59
N HIS A 126 -10.50 8.29 -13.97
CA HIS A 126 -11.35 7.10 -13.79
C HIS A 126 -11.77 6.83 -12.34
N SER A 127 -11.25 7.58 -11.37
CA SER A 127 -11.56 7.39 -9.94
C SER A 127 -13.04 7.63 -9.66
N ARG A 128 -13.74 6.56 -9.25
CA ARG A 128 -15.16 6.59 -8.87
C ARG A 128 -15.39 7.06 -7.44
N VAL A 129 -14.32 7.38 -6.70
CA VAL A 129 -14.36 7.85 -5.31
C VAL A 129 -15.23 9.11 -5.16
N ARG A 130 -15.31 9.96 -6.20
CA ARG A 130 -16.19 11.14 -6.22
C ARG A 130 -17.68 10.81 -6.34
N THR A 131 -18.05 9.64 -6.86
CA THR A 131 -19.45 9.23 -7.08
C THR A 131 -20.07 8.57 -5.83
N ILE A 132 -19.26 7.98 -4.95
CA ILE A 132 -19.74 7.31 -3.72
C ILE A 132 -20.11 8.34 -2.63
N SER A 133 -19.44 9.49 -2.57
CA SER A 133 -19.75 10.57 -1.60
C SER A 133 -21.09 11.28 -1.86
N ASN A 134 -21.80 10.93 -2.94
CA ASN A 134 -23.04 11.60 -3.37
C ASN A 134 -24.28 10.69 -3.28
N ARG A 135 -24.21 9.62 -2.48
CA ARG A 135 -25.32 8.77 -2.03
C ARG A 135 -25.23 8.59 -0.52
#